data_AF-A0A9D9TPM3-F1
#
_entry.id   AF-A0A9D9TPM3-F1
#
_cell.length_a   1.000
_cell.length_b   1.000
_cell.length_c   1.000
_cell.angle_alpha   90.00
_cell.angle_beta   90.00
_cell.angle_gamma   90.00
#
_symmetry.space_group_name_H-M   'P 1'
#
loop_
_entity.id
_entity.type
_entity.pdbx_description
1 polymer ?
#
loop_
_entity_poly.entity_id
_entity_poly.type
_entity_poly.pdbx_seq_one_letter_code
_entity_poly.pdbx_strand_id
1 'polypeptide(L)' 'MSTTMTVRLENDVKDRLDALAEATQRSKSFLAAEAIRSYVENNEWQIGEIQAALKEADAGDFAGDEEVNALARKWKVNAG' A
#
# COMPACT_ATOMS: atom_id res chain seq x y z
N MET A 1 -15.18 -16.42 0.75
CA MET A 1 -14.43 -17.59 1.27
C MET A 1 -13.38 -17.06 2.23
N SER A 2 -13.25 -17.61 3.44
CA SER A 2 -12.17 -17.26 4.38
C SER A 2 -11.23 -18.44 4.56
N THR A 3 -9.96 -18.14 4.83
CA THR A 3 -8.93 -19.14 5.18
C THR A 3 -8.30 -18.76 6.51
N THR A 4 -7.71 -19.73 7.20
CA THR A 4 -7.08 -19.54 8.51
C THR A 4 -5.57 -19.60 8.36
N MET A 5 -4.87 -18.67 9.01
CA MET A 5 -3.42 -18.70 9.18
C MET A 5 -3.06 -18.58 10.66
N THR A 6 -1.93 -19.16 11.06
CA THR A 6 -1.36 -18.97 12.40
C THR A 6 -0.26 -17.92 12.33
N VAL A 7 -0.37 -16.86 13.13
CA VAL A 7 0.61 -15.77 13.19
C VAL A 7 1.30 -15.78 14.53
N ARG A 8 2.63 -15.68 14.53
CA ARG A 8 3.40 -15.53 15.75
C ARG A 8 3.47 -14.04 16.11
N LEU A 9 3.10 -13.72 17.34
CA LEU A 9 3.15 -12.36 17.88
C LEU A 9 4.11 -12.32 19.06
N GLU A 10 4.79 -11.19 19.23
CA GLU A 10 5.48 -10.86 20.46
C GLU A 10 4.45 -10.70 21.59
N ASN A 11 4.84 -11.03 22.83
CA ASN A 11 3.90 -11.07 23.96
C ASN A 11 3.27 -9.69 24.22
N ASP A 12 4.07 -8.62 24.11
CA ASP A 12 3.61 -7.25 24.29
C ASP A 12 2.57 -6.83 23.23
N VAL A 13 2.76 -7.22 21.97
CA VAL A 13 1.81 -6.97 20.88
C VAL A 13 0.51 -7.72 21.13
N LYS A 14 0.60 -8.99 21.55
CA LYS A 14 -0.58 -9.79 21.89
C LYS A 14 -1.36 -9.13 23.03
N ASP A 15 -0.71 -8.65 24.09
CA ASP A 15 -1.39 -8.05 25.24
C ASP A 15 -2.06 -6.72 24.88
N ARG A 16 -1.41 -5.91 24.02
CA ARG A 16 -2.01 -4.69 23.47
C ARG A 16 -3.22 -4.99 22.59
N LEU A 17 -3.17 -6.07 21.80
CA LEU A 17 -4.30 -6.50 20.98
C LEU A 17 -5.47 -7.01 21.84
N ASP A 18 -5.19 -7.72 22.93
CA ASP A 18 -6.20 -8.15 23.91
C ASP A 18 -6.94 -6.93 24.51
N ALA A 19 -6.20 -5.93 24.98
CA ALA A 19 -6.80 -4.70 25.52
C ALA A 19 -7.63 -3.94 24.48
N LEU A 20 -7.16 -3.87 23.22
CA LEU A 20 -7.90 -3.23 22.13
C LEU A 20 -9.20 -3.98 21.81
N ALA A 21 -9.17 -5.31 21.82
CA ALA A 21 -10.33 -6.15 21.60
C ALA A 21 -11.41 -5.90 22.66
N GLU A 22 -11.03 -5.81 23.94
CA GLU A 22 -11.93 -5.49 25.03
C GLU A 22 -12.53 -4.08 24.88
N ALA A 23 -11.69 -3.08 24.63
CA ALA A 23 -12.13 -1.68 24.52
C ALA A 23 -13.07 -1.44 23.32
N THR A 24 -12.91 -2.21 22.24
CA THR A 24 -13.71 -2.06 21.01
C THR A 24 -14.87 -3.05 20.91
N GLN A 25 -15.02 -3.97 21.88
CA GLN A 25 -15.96 -5.09 21.84
C GLN A 25 -15.84 -5.93 20.55
N ARG A 26 -14.62 -6.16 20.09
CA ARG A 26 -14.32 -6.97 18.91
C ARG A 26 -13.50 -8.19 19.29
N SER A 27 -13.60 -9.24 18.48
CA SER A 27 -12.71 -10.39 18.64
C SER A 27 -11.30 -10.07 18.14
N LYS A 28 -10.31 -10.73 18.73
CA LYS A 28 -8.90 -10.59 18.32
C LYS A 28 -8.68 -10.99 16.87
N SER A 29 -9.36 -12.06 16.44
CA SER A 29 -9.32 -12.52 15.06
C SER A 29 -9.90 -11.50 14.09
N PHE A 30 -10.95 -10.77 14.49
CA PHE A 30 -11.51 -9.69 13.68
C PHE A 30 -10.50 -8.55 13.53
N LEU A 31 -9.92 -8.07 14.63
CA LEU A 31 -8.92 -7.00 14.59
C LEU A 31 -7.65 -7.39 13.83
N ALA A 32 -7.18 -8.62 13.98
CA ALA A 32 -6.03 -9.13 13.24
C ALA A 32 -6.31 -9.21 11.74
N ALA A 33 -7.48 -9.74 11.34
CA ALA A 33 -7.87 -9.79 9.94
C ALA A 33 -8.02 -8.38 9.34
N GLU A 34 -8.57 -7.44 10.11
CA GLU A 34 -8.69 -6.03 9.72
C GLU A 34 -7.33 -5.39 9.47
N ALA A 35 -6.42 -5.55 10.41
CA ALA A 35 -5.07 -5.00 10.32
C ALA A 35 -4.29 -5.59 9.12
N ILE A 36 -4.39 -6.91 8.90
CA ILE A 36 -3.77 -7.58 7.76
C ILE A 36 -4.36 -7.06 6.44
N ARG A 37 -5.69 -6.93 6.35
CA ARG A 37 -6.34 -6.42 5.14
C ARG A 37 -5.88 -5.00 4.82
N SER A 38 -5.92 -4.10 5.80
CA SER A 38 -5.47 -2.71 5.61
C SER A 38 -4.00 -2.66 5.22
N TYR A 39 -3.15 -3.49 5.82
CA TYR A 39 -1.74 -3.58 5.44
C TYR A 39 -1.56 -4.03 3.99
N VAL A 40 -2.28 -5.08 3.55
CA VAL A 40 -2.22 -5.58 2.17
C VAL A 40 -2.69 -4.51 1.18
N GLU A 41 -3.87 -3.92 1.40
CA GLU A 41 -4.43 -2.88 0.53
C GLU A 41 -3.47 -1.69 0.35
N ASN A 42 -2.83 -1.25 1.44
CA ASN A 42 -1.87 -0.14 1.40
C ASN A 42 -0.60 -0.46 0.60
N ASN A 43 -0.15 -1.72 0.59
CA ASN A 43 1.11 -2.12 -0.06
C ASN A 43 0.90 -2.63 -1.49
N GLU A 44 -0.24 -3.27 -1.77
CA GLU A 44 -0.54 -3.84 -3.10
C GLU A 44 -0.55 -2.77 -4.18
N TRP A 45 -1.15 -1.61 -3.92
CA TRP A 45 -1.14 -0.51 -4.88
C TRP A 45 0.29 -0.08 -5.24
N GLN A 46 1.15 0.12 -4.25
CA GLN A 46 2.51 0.58 -4.48
C GLN A 46 3.34 -0.44 -5.26
N ILE A 47 3.24 -1.72 -4.89
CA ILE A 47 3.97 -2.80 -5.57
C ILE A 47 3.46 -2.96 -7.00
N GLY A 48 2.14 -2.88 -7.21
CA GLY A 48 1.52 -2.96 -8.53
C GLY A 48 2.00 -1.86 -9.47
N GLU A 49 1.99 -0.60 -9.01
CA GLU A 49 2.48 0.54 -9.81
C GLU A 49 3.97 0.43 -10.14
N ILE A 50 4.80 0.01 -9.18
CA ILE A 50 6.24 -0.21 -9.44
C ILE A 50 6.42 -1.29 -10.51
N GLN A 51 5.70 -2.41 -10.42
CA GLN A 51 5.81 -3.49 -11.40
C GLN A 51 5.31 -3.08 -12.78
N ALA A 52 4.23 -2.29 -12.85
CA ALA A 52 3.72 -1.75 -14.11
C ALA A 52 4.73 -0.79 -14.76
N ALA A 53 5.24 0.17 -14.00
CA ALA A 53 6.23 1.13 -14.47
C ALA A 53 7.53 0.47 -14.93
N LEU A 54 7.99 -0.57 -14.23
CA LEU A 54 9.14 -1.36 -14.66
C LEU A 54 8.89 -2.06 -16.01
N LYS A 55 7.69 -2.60 -16.21
CA LYS A 55 7.32 -3.26 -17.47
C LYS A 55 7.23 -2.27 -18.63
N GLU A 56 6.69 -1.08 -18.40
CA GLU A 56 6.64 0.02 -19.38
C GLU A 56 8.07 0.47 -19.75
N ALA A 57 8.92 0.67 -18.74
CA ALA A 57 10.31 1.03 -18.93
C ALA A 57 11.11 -0.03 -19.72
N ASP A 58 10.94 -1.32 -19.39
CA ASP A 58 11.55 -2.43 -20.11
C ASP A 58 11.04 -2.53 -21.56
N ALA A 59 9.81 -2.10 -21.82
CA ALA A 59 9.24 -2.00 -23.17
C ALA A 59 9.68 -0.74 -23.93
N GLY A 60 10.44 0.16 -23.29
CA GLY A 60 10.85 1.43 -23.87
C GLY A 60 9.71 2.45 -24.00
N ASP A 61 8.61 2.25 -23.27
CA ASP A 61 7.43 3.13 -23.27
C ASP A 61 7.69 4.36 -22.39
N PHE A 62 8.53 5.24 -22.90
CA PHE A 62 8.85 6.52 -22.28
C PHE A 62 8.26 7.66 -23.09
N ALA A 63 7.91 8.75 -22.39
CA ALA A 63 7.51 9.98 -23.05
C ALA A 63 8.61 10.48 -23.99
N GLY A 64 8.23 10.85 -25.20
CA GLY A 64 9.15 11.40 -26.19
C GLY A 64 9.57 12.84 -25.84
N ASP A 65 10.66 13.31 -26.47
CA ASP A 65 11.20 14.65 -26.24
C ASP A 65 10.15 15.76 -26.45
N GLU A 66 9.24 15.61 -27.42
CA GLU A 66 8.17 16.59 -27.66
C GLU A 66 7.15 16.67 -26.51
N GLU A 67 6.79 15.53 -25.92
CA GLU A 67 5.87 15.44 -24.79
C GLU A 67 6.48 16.03 -23.53
N VAL A 68 7.76 15.72 -23.27
CA VAL A 68 8.54 16.30 -22.17
C VAL A 68 8.64 17.82 -22.33
N ASN A 69 8.90 18.30 -23.54
CA ASN A 69 8.96 19.73 -23.84
C ASN A 69 7.59 20.43 -23.70
N ALA A 70 6.50 19.76 -24.09
CA ALA A 70 5.15 20.27 -23.90
C ALA A 70 4.75 20.36 -22.43
N LEU A 71 5.11 19.35 -21.63
CA LEU A 71 4.93 19.36 -20.18
C LEU A 71 5.73 20.51 -19.55
N ALA A 72 7.02 20.64 -19.88
CA ALA A 72 7.87 21.71 -19.37
C ALA A 72 7.31 23.10 -19.68
N ARG A 73 6.68 23.31 -20.84
CA ARG A 73 5.99 24.58 -21.18
C ARG A 73 4.70 24.79 -20.40
N LYS A 74 3.90 23.74 -20.19
CA LYS A 74 2.63 23.79 -19.45
C LYS A 74 2.83 24.18 -17.98
N TRP A 75 3.91 23.71 -17.37
CA TRP A 75 4.22 23.95 -15.95
C TRP A 75 5.29 25.03 -15.72
N LYS A 76 5.76 25.72 -16.78
CA LYS A 76 6.72 26.84 -16.72
C LYS A 76 6.14 28.16 -16.18
N VAL A 77 5.00 28.11 -15.48
CA VAL A 77 4.35 29.28 -14.91
C VAL A 77 4.28 29.07 -13.39
N ASN A 78 5.11 29.81 -12.64
CA ASN A 78 5.31 29.82 -11.18
C ASN A 78 6.35 28.85 -10.59
N ALA A 79 7.60 28.93 -11.06
CA ALA A 79 8.75 28.82 -10.16
C ALA A 79 9.42 30.20 -10.10
N GLY A 80 8.82 31.09 -9.31
CA GLY A 80 9.30 32.43 -9.02
C GLY A 80 9.06 32.72 -7.55
#